data_AF-A0A379U244-F1
#
_entry.id   AF-A0A379U244-F1
#
_cell.length_a   1.000
_cell.length_b   1.000
_cell.length_c   1.000
_cell.angle_alpha   90.00
_cell.angle_beta   90.00
_cell.angle_gamma   90.00
#
_symmetry.space_group_name_H-M   'P 1'
#
loop_
_entity.id
_entity.type
_entity.pdbx_description
1 polymer ?
#
loop_
_entity_poly.entity_id
_entity_poly.type
_entity_poly.pdbx_seq_one_letter_code
_entity_poly.pdbx_strand_id
1 'polypeptide(L)'
;MGAIKHRTYRPGMGVLKHCGRKKPAAPGDYRVIFKTGHYFESKKLDTFFPEIPVEFHISKTNEHYHVPLLLSQYGYSTYRGS
;
A
#
# COMPACT_ATOMS: atom_id res chain seq x y z
N MET A 1 -0.70 -12.39 -15.83
CA MET A 1 -0.08 -11.74 -14.65
C MET A 1 0.23 -10.28 -14.96
N GLY A 2 -0.64 -9.34 -14.58
CA GLY A 2 -0.32 -7.91 -14.67
C GLY A 2 0.32 -7.44 -13.36
N ALA A 3 1.65 -7.46 -13.28
CA ALA A 3 2.33 -6.85 -12.13
C ALA A 3 2.03 -5.34 -12.15
N ILE A 4 1.46 -4.81 -11.06
CA ILE A 4 1.51 -3.37 -10.81
C ILE A 4 3.00 -3.07 -10.57
N LYS A 5 3.72 -2.75 -11.67
CA LYS A 5 5.11 -2.30 -11.62
C LYS A 5 5.21 -1.11 -10.68
N HIS A 6 6.06 -1.25 -9.68
CA HIS A 6 6.75 -0.19 -8.94
C HIS A 6 5.98 1.12 -8.85
N ARG A 7 4.94 1.17 -8.02
CA ARG A 7 4.44 2.46 -7.55
C ARG A 7 5.05 2.71 -6.19
N THR A 8 6.25 3.30 -6.21
CA THR A 8 6.77 4.07 -5.08
C THR A 8 5.59 4.89 -4.56
N TYR A 9 5.22 4.69 -3.30
CA TYR A 9 4.09 5.38 -2.70
C TYR A 9 4.29 6.90 -2.90
N ARG A 10 3.56 7.46 -3.86
CA ARG A 10 3.41 8.91 -4.03
C ARG A 10 2.31 9.30 -3.05
N PRO A 11 2.57 10.27 -2.16
CA PRO A 11 1.55 10.74 -1.22
C PRO A 11 0.39 11.30 -2.06
N GLY A 12 -0.73 10.55 -2.13
CA GLY A 12 -1.84 10.90 -3.01
C GLY A 12 -2.82 9.79 -3.38
N MET A 13 -2.53 8.50 -3.14
CA MET A 13 -3.52 7.41 -3.34
C MET A 13 -3.57 6.38 -2.20
N GLY A 14 -3.12 6.79 -1.03
CA GLY A 14 -3.51 6.23 0.25
C GLY A 14 -3.72 7.40 1.18
N VAL A 15 -4.76 7.38 2.00
CA VAL A 15 -4.86 8.38 3.07
C VAL A 15 -3.82 7.98 4.12
N LEU A 16 -2.60 8.52 4.00
CA LEU A 16 -1.74 8.64 5.17
C LEU A 16 -2.41 9.69 6.07
N LYS A 17 -2.80 9.34 7.30
CA LYS A 17 -3.30 10.30 8.30
C LYS A 17 -2.22 11.29 8.81
N HIS A 18 -1.23 11.62 7.98
CA HIS A 18 -0.30 12.72 8.25
C HIS A 18 0.22 13.28 6.92
N CYS A 19 -0.37 14.37 6.44
CA CYS A 19 0.12 15.13 5.31
C CYS A 19 0.83 16.39 5.82
N GLY A 20 2.16 16.46 5.69
CA GLY A 20 2.90 17.68 5.97
C GLY A 20 4.41 17.48 6.14
N ARG A 21 5.18 17.65 5.04
CA ARG A 21 6.66 17.69 4.96
C ARG A 21 7.35 16.38 5.39
N LYS A 22 8.55 16.10 4.85
CA LYS A 22 9.39 14.94 5.23
C LYS A 22 9.81 15.07 6.71
N LYS A 23 8.92 14.75 7.63
CA LYS A 23 9.27 14.45 9.02
C LYS A 23 9.59 12.95 9.09
N PRO A 24 10.64 12.55 9.82
CA PRO A 24 10.82 11.15 10.16
C PRO A 24 9.52 10.61 10.74
N ALA A 25 9.06 9.45 10.24
CA ALA A 25 7.95 8.76 10.87
C ALA A 25 8.32 8.48 12.33
N ALA A 26 7.37 8.62 13.26
CA ALA A 26 7.59 8.12 14.61
C ALA A 26 7.58 6.59 14.60
N PRO A 27 8.22 5.92 15.56
CA PRO A 27 7.95 4.51 15.77
C PRO A 27 6.48 4.28 16.09
N GLY A 28 5.90 3.18 15.63
CA GLY A 28 4.50 2.84 15.90
C GLY A 28 3.85 2.03 14.79
N ASP A 29 2.53 1.84 14.96
CA ASP A 29 1.71 1.07 14.03
C ASP A 29 1.13 1.97 12.94
N TYR A 30 1.25 1.49 11.70
CA TYR A 30 0.82 2.18 10.51
C TYR A 30 -0.09 1.27 9.68
N ARG A 31 -0.94 1.91 8.87
CA ARG A 31 -1.80 1.23 7.91
C ARG A 31 -1.75 1.93 6.57
N VAL A 32 -1.60 1.14 5.50
CA VAL A 32 -1.83 1.56 4.13
C VAL A 32 -3.10 0.87 3.63
N ILE A 33 -3.98 1.61 2.97
CA ILE A 33 -5.20 1.06 2.36
C ILE A 33 -5.04 1.18 0.85
N PHE A 34 -4.97 0.03 0.17
CA PHE A 34 -4.98 -0.04 -1.28
C PHE A 34 -6.42 -0.12 -1.77
N LYS A 35 -6.86 0.88 -2.55
CA LYS A 35 -8.21 0.95 -3.12
C LYS A 35 -8.35 0.04 -4.35
N THR A 36 -8.22 -1.27 -4.13
CA THR A 36 -8.18 -2.29 -5.19
C THR A 36 -9.50 -2.45 -5.95
N GLY A 37 -10.64 -2.25 -5.29
CA GLY A 37 -11.95 -2.26 -5.94
C GLY A 37 -12.01 -1.22 -7.05
N HIS A 38 -11.72 0.03 -6.72
CA HIS A 38 -11.67 1.12 -7.70
C HIS A 38 -10.63 0.87 -8.82
N TYR A 39 -9.49 0.26 -8.48
CA TYR A 39 -8.49 -0.11 -9.48
C TYR A 39 -9.03 -1.14 -10.50
N PHE A 40 -9.70 -2.20 -10.06
CA PHE A 40 -10.24 -3.23 -10.94
C PHE A 40 -11.50 -2.76 -11.68
N GLU A 41 -12.35 -1.96 -11.02
CA GLU A 41 -13.51 -1.31 -11.64
C GLU A 41 -13.10 -0.43 -12.83
N SER A 42 -12.05 0.38 -12.68
CA SER A 42 -11.51 1.21 -13.78
C SER A 42 -11.04 0.40 -15.00
N LYS A 43 -10.80 -0.90 -14.80
CA LYS A 43 -10.38 -1.86 -15.82
C LYS A 43 -11.51 -2.76 -16.31
N LYS A 44 -12.75 -2.56 -15.84
CA LYS A 44 -13.91 -3.42 -16.12
C LYS A 44 -13.66 -4.89 -15.75
N LEU A 45 -12.99 -5.11 -14.62
CA LEU A 45 -12.69 -6.43 -14.08
C LEU A 45 -13.33 -6.56 -12.69
N ASP A 46 -13.85 -7.74 -12.40
CA ASP A 46 -14.33 -8.07 -11.05
C ASP A 46 -13.15 -8.31 -10.10
N THR A 47 -13.37 -8.10 -8.81
CA THR A 47 -12.40 -8.46 -7.77
C THR A 47 -13.13 -8.87 -6.51
N PHE A 48 -12.51 -9.77 -5.75
CA PHE A 48 -12.97 -10.12 -4.41
C PHE A 48 -12.69 -9.02 -3.37
N PHE A 49 -11.79 -8.07 -3.68
CA PHE A 49 -11.28 -7.12 -2.70
C PHE A 49 -11.76 -5.70 -3.00
N PRO A 50 -12.77 -5.17 -2.27
CA PRO A 50 -13.16 -3.76 -2.40
C PRO A 50 -12.00 -2.83 -2.04
N GLU A 51 -11.22 -3.20 -1.04
CA GLU A 51 -9.93 -2.61 -0.68
C GLU A 51 -9.07 -3.63 0.08
N ILE A 52 -7.77 -3.34 0.19
CA ILE A 52 -6.82 -4.17 0.95
C ILE A 52 -6.10 -3.28 1.97
N PRO A 53 -6.43 -3.36 3.26
CA PRO A 53 -5.62 -2.78 4.32
C PRO A 53 -4.38 -3.64 4.60
N VAL A 54 -3.23 -3.00 4.73
CA VAL A 54 -1.98 -3.61 5.19
C VAL A 54 -1.49 -2.85 6.42
N GLU A 55 -1.47 -3.54 7.55
CA GLU A 55 -1.00 -3.03 8.83
C GLU A 55 0.45 -3.46 9.06
N PHE A 56 1.29 -2.56 9.56
CA PHE A 56 2.70 -2.83 9.82
C PHE A 56 3.28 -1.91 10.89
N HIS A 57 4.29 -2.41 11.59
CA HIS A 57 4.99 -1.69 12.65
C HIS A 57 6.30 -1.08 12.12
N ILE A 58 6.53 0.20 12.40
CA ILE A 58 7.81 0.89 12.21
C ILE A 58 8.51 0.97 13.56
N SER A 59 9.66 0.32 13.70
CA SER A 59 10.51 0.43 14.88
C SER A 59 11.75 1.30 14.65
N LYS A 60 12.25 1.36 13.42
CA LYS A 60 13.48 2.09 13.05
C LYS A 60 13.18 3.18 12.03
N THR A 61 13.11 4.41 12.49
CA THR A 61 12.63 5.56 11.69
C THR A 61 13.61 6.04 10.61
N ASN A 62 14.85 5.53 10.64
CA ASN A 62 15.90 5.79 9.67
C ASN A 62 15.99 4.74 8.54
N GLU A 63 15.19 3.67 8.60
CA GLU A 63 15.13 2.66 7.54
C GLU A 63 14.05 3.01 6.50
N HIS A 64 14.28 2.62 5.25
CA HIS A 64 13.26 2.66 4.21
C HIS A 64 12.34 1.44 4.35
N TYR A 65 11.03 1.67 4.44
CA TYR A 65 10.03 0.60 4.48
C TYR A 65 9.35 0.49 3.12
N HIS A 66 9.63 -0.58 2.38
CA HIS A 66 8.94 -0.92 1.15
C HIS A 66 7.87 -1.99 1.44
N VAL A 67 6.60 -1.66 1.23
CA VAL A 67 5.45 -2.56 1.44
C VAL A 67 4.73 -2.78 0.09
N PRO A 68 5.26 -3.64 -0.79
CA PRO A 68 4.62 -3.93 -2.08
C PRO A 68 3.35 -4.74 -1.92
N LEU A 69 2.48 -4.65 -2.93
CA LEU A 69 1.29 -5.46 -3.09
C LEU A 69 1.38 -6.22 -4.42
N LEU A 70 1.50 -7.54 -4.36
CA LEU A 70 1.32 -8.42 -5.51
C LEU A 70 -0.17 -8.75 -5.58
N LEU A 71 -0.82 -8.37 -6.69
CA LEU A 71 -2.28 -8.34 -6.76
C LEU A 71 -2.79 -9.12 -7.98
N SER A 72 -3.81 -9.94 -7.74
CA SER A 72 -4.71 -10.51 -8.73
C SER A 72 -6.16 -10.22 -8.31
N GLN A 73 -7.14 -10.55 -9.16
CA GLN A 73 -8.56 -10.30 -8.87
C GLN A 73 -9.06 -11.04 -7.61
N TYR A 74 -8.45 -12.18 -7.26
CA TYR A 74 -8.93 -13.11 -6.22
C TYR A 74 -7.85 -13.56 -5.23
N GLY A 75 -6.65 -13.01 -5.31
CA GLY A 75 -5.58 -13.25 -4.36
C GLY A 75 -4.57 -12.11 -4.35
N TYR A 76 -3.96 -11.88 -3.20
CA TYR A 76 -2.87 -10.93 -3.07
C TYR A 76 -1.82 -11.45 -2.09
N SER A 77 -0.62 -10.89 -2.19
CA SER A 77 0.41 -11.03 -1.17
C SER A 77 1.11 -9.70 -0.95
N THR A 78 1.63 -9.54 0.26
CA THR A 78 2.44 -8.39 0.66
C THR A 78 3.56 -8.88 1.55
N TYR A 79 4.64 -8.10 1.63
CA TYR A 79 5.80 -8.41 2.44
C TYR A 79 6.55 -7.11 2.76
N ARG A 80 7.51 -7.18 3.67
CA ARG A 80 8.49 -6.10 3.88
C ARG A 80 9.66 -6.30 2.92
N GLY A 81 9.82 -5.40 1.96
CA GLY A 81 11.02 -5.29 1.14
C GLY A 81 12.14 -4.54 1.85
N SER A 82 13.37 -4.77 1.40
CA SER A 82 14.57 -3.97 1.75
C SER A 82 14.54 -2.58 1.13
#